data_AF-A0A8S2FTH5-F1
#
_entry.id   AF-A0A8S2FTH5-F1
#
_cell.length_a   1.000
_cell.length_b   1.000
_cell.length_c   1.000
_cell.angle_alpha   90.00
_cell.angle_beta   90.00
_cell.angle_gamma   90.00
#
_symmetry.space_group_name_H-M   'P 1'
#
loop_
_entity.id
_entity.type
_entity.pdbx_description
1 polymer ?
#
loop_
_entity_poly.entity_id
_entity_poly.type
_entity_poly.pdbx_seq_one_letter_code
_entity_poly.pdbx_strand_id
1 'polypeptide(L)'
;HVVFIDIPIPKIRHLTISKIPNITAHFPTSITFLMRLLHLYSMSKDDDNQKKNDCCTAKRDSCNRSLIVLECSFMSTFSMEKQILCDIQTHYHFLYSLQFLHRINLVNIKGDLVGLAGLLTHLYFYEPGNILFSYIINQELFHSTKSLGDIVIILAYMFTKLPWHLTDEQRQQLLLKRKEKKYNSKLFLPSMSKEFRQMVNEYNQIVKNIYIYYIQDVINKLREKLINQECMLPLSNISFYK
;
A
#
# COMPACT_ATOMS: atom_id res chain seq x y z
N HIS A 1 -36.92 -4.59 -12.07
CA HIS A 1 -37.49 -3.67 -11.06
C HIS A 1 -36.43 -3.36 -10.02
N VAL A 2 -36.18 -2.08 -9.73
CA VAL A 2 -35.27 -1.66 -8.64
C VAL A 2 -36.15 -1.19 -7.48
N VAL A 3 -36.05 -1.83 -6.32
CA VAL A 3 -36.80 -1.50 -5.12
C VAL A 3 -35.82 -0.94 -4.09
N PHE A 4 -36.04 0.30 -3.65
CA PHE A 4 -35.24 0.93 -2.60
C PHE A 4 -35.91 0.68 -1.24
N ILE A 5 -35.20 0.04 -0.31
CA ILE A 5 -35.67 -0.26 1.05
C ILE A 5 -34.87 0.60 2.03
N ASP A 6 -35.53 1.26 2.99
CA ASP A 6 -34.93 2.08 4.05
C ASP A 6 -33.99 3.23 3.58
N ILE A 7 -34.20 3.73 2.36
CA ILE A 7 -33.46 4.88 1.83
C ILE A 7 -34.38 6.11 1.81
N PRO A 8 -33.99 7.23 2.43
CA PRO A 8 -34.82 8.43 2.45
C PRO A 8 -34.98 9.03 1.04
N ILE A 9 -36.20 9.49 0.72
CA ILE A 9 -36.60 10.01 -0.61
C ILE A 9 -35.59 11.04 -1.20
N PRO A 10 -35.00 11.97 -0.43
CA PRO A 10 -33.98 12.88 -0.96
C PRO A 10 -32.74 12.17 -1.53
N LYS A 11 -32.28 11.08 -0.91
CA LYS A 11 -31.15 10.28 -1.42
C LYS A 11 -31.53 9.52 -2.67
N ILE A 12 -32.77 9.02 -2.76
CA ILE A 12 -33.28 8.36 -3.97
C ILE A 12 -33.31 9.37 -5.13
N ARG A 13 -33.87 10.56 -4.90
CA ARG A 13 -33.90 11.64 -5.91
C ARG A 13 -32.49 12.03 -6.34
N HIS A 14 -31.57 12.18 -5.39
CA HIS A 14 -30.17 12.44 -5.70
C HIS A 14 -29.56 11.32 -6.54
N LEU A 15 -29.72 10.05 -6.18
CA LEU A 15 -29.21 8.92 -6.97
C LEU A 15 -29.77 8.86 -8.40
N THR A 16 -31.04 9.20 -8.58
CA THR A 16 -31.67 9.19 -9.91
C THR A 16 -31.27 10.37 -10.80
N ILE A 17 -30.92 11.51 -10.19
CA ILE A 17 -30.67 12.77 -10.92
C ILE A 17 -29.17 13.10 -10.96
N SER A 18 -28.36 12.54 -10.05
CA SER A 18 -26.94 12.85 -9.93
C SER A 18 -26.20 12.48 -11.20
N LYS A 19 -25.30 13.38 -11.61
CA LYS A 19 -24.32 13.08 -12.65
C LYS A 19 -23.52 11.84 -12.26
N ILE A 20 -23.29 10.96 -13.21
CA ILE A 20 -22.41 9.80 -13.03
C ILE A 20 -21.05 10.31 -12.53
N PRO A 21 -20.48 9.74 -11.46
CA PRO A 21 -19.17 10.14 -10.98
C PRO A 21 -18.16 9.98 -12.11
N ASN A 22 -17.31 10.99 -12.28
CA ASN A 22 -16.20 10.88 -13.22
C ASN A 22 -15.31 9.72 -12.78
N ILE A 23 -14.96 8.84 -13.72
CA ILE A 23 -14.02 7.76 -13.49
C ILE A 23 -12.64 8.40 -13.34
N THR A 24 -12.25 8.67 -12.10
CA THR A 24 -10.87 9.03 -11.77
C THR A 24 -10.09 7.74 -11.72
N ALA A 25 -9.12 7.57 -12.61
CA ALA A 25 -8.16 6.49 -12.46
C ALA A 25 -7.41 6.70 -11.13
N HIS A 26 -7.13 5.61 -10.43
CA HIS A 26 -6.25 5.58 -9.27
C HIS A 26 -5.04 4.75 -9.64
N PHE A 27 -3.85 5.33 -9.61
CA PHE A 27 -2.64 4.58 -9.88
C PHE A 27 -2.35 3.64 -8.70
N PRO A 28 -2.26 2.32 -8.91
CA PRO A 28 -1.98 1.39 -7.82
C PRO A 28 -0.54 1.59 -7.35
N THR A 29 -0.38 2.21 -6.17
CA THR A 29 0.91 2.51 -5.54
C THR A 29 1.32 1.45 -4.50
N SER A 30 0.76 0.24 -4.57
CA SER A 30 1.08 -0.81 -3.61
C SER A 30 2.54 -1.25 -3.69
N ILE A 31 3.09 -1.67 -2.54
CA ILE A 31 4.50 -2.02 -2.42
C ILE A 31 4.81 -3.30 -3.21
N THR A 32 3.92 -4.30 -3.22
CA THR A 32 4.06 -5.50 -4.05
C THR A 32 3.87 -5.22 -5.54
N PHE A 33 3.10 -4.19 -5.93
CA PHE A 33 3.07 -3.77 -7.33
C PHE A 33 4.44 -3.23 -7.75
N LEU A 34 5.04 -2.38 -6.92
CA LEU A 34 6.39 -1.88 -7.13
C LEU A 34 7.43 -3.00 -7.17
N MET A 35 7.33 -3.98 -6.26
CA MET A 35 8.21 -5.16 -6.30
C MET A 35 8.05 -5.96 -7.60
N ARG A 36 6.83 -6.17 -8.08
CA ARG A 36 6.58 -6.85 -9.36
C ARG A 36 7.14 -6.06 -10.54
N LEU A 37 7.04 -4.73 -10.50
CA LEU A 37 7.62 -3.85 -11.49
C LEU A 37 9.16 -3.93 -11.49
N LEU A 38 9.78 -3.89 -10.31
CA LEU A 38 11.22 -4.07 -10.13
C LEU A 38 11.68 -5.45 -10.61
N HIS A 39 10.90 -6.50 -10.33
CA HIS A 39 11.19 -7.84 -10.82
C HIS A 39 11.14 -7.93 -12.34
N LEU A 40 10.10 -7.37 -12.96
CA LEU A 40 9.97 -7.30 -14.41
C LEU A 40 11.15 -6.56 -15.05
N TYR A 41 11.61 -5.49 -14.41
CA TYR A 41 12.76 -4.71 -14.85
C TYR A 41 14.09 -5.47 -14.68
N SER A 42 14.30 -6.13 -13.55
CA SER A 42 15.50 -6.94 -13.25
C SER A 42 15.66 -8.11 -14.25
N MET A 43 14.58 -8.86 -14.52
CA MET A 43 14.56 -9.95 -15.50
C MET A 43 14.91 -9.50 -16.93
N SER A 44 14.81 -8.20 -17.24
CA SER A 44 15.21 -7.67 -18.54
C SER A 44 16.73 -7.44 -18.68
N LYS A 45 17.49 -7.37 -17.57
CA LYS A 45 18.92 -7.03 -17.53
C LYS A 45 19.87 -8.23 -17.49
N ASP A 46 19.48 -9.34 -16.86
CA ASP A 46 20.42 -10.41 -16.51
C ASP A 46 20.97 -11.23 -17.70
N ASP A 47 20.45 -11.03 -18.92
CA ASP A 47 20.72 -11.88 -20.08
C ASP A 47 21.49 -11.20 -21.23
N ASP A 48 22.30 -10.17 -20.93
CA ASP A 48 23.19 -9.56 -21.94
C ASP A 48 24.24 -10.56 -22.52
N ASN A 49 24.33 -11.77 -21.95
CA ASN A 49 25.27 -12.82 -22.37
C ASN A 49 24.67 -13.94 -23.25
N GLN A 50 23.35 -13.98 -23.51
CA GLN A 50 22.73 -15.03 -24.33
C GLN A 50 22.19 -14.52 -25.67
N LYS A 51 22.99 -14.75 -26.72
CA LYS A 51 22.61 -14.68 -28.14
C LYS A 51 21.28 -15.41 -28.40
N LYS A 52 20.29 -14.72 -28.99
CA LYS A 52 19.40 -15.22 -30.07
C LYS A 52 18.31 -14.21 -30.44
N ASN A 53 18.07 -14.12 -31.74
CA ASN A 53 17.51 -12.98 -32.46
C ASN A 53 16.00 -12.69 -32.25
N ASP A 54 15.30 -13.46 -31.40
CA ASP A 54 13.85 -13.32 -31.15
C ASP A 54 13.49 -12.99 -29.69
N CYS A 55 14.44 -13.14 -28.74
CA CYS A 55 14.19 -12.90 -27.30
C CYS A 55 14.44 -11.42 -26.89
N CYS A 56 15.17 -10.67 -27.71
CA CYS A 56 15.55 -9.28 -27.42
C CYS A 56 14.36 -8.31 -27.47
N THR A 57 13.33 -8.60 -28.28
CA THR A 57 12.13 -7.75 -28.41
C THR A 57 11.26 -7.84 -27.16
N ALA A 58 10.95 -9.05 -26.69
CA ALA A 58 10.15 -9.26 -25.48
C ALA A 58 10.78 -8.64 -24.21
N LYS A 59 12.11 -8.69 -24.09
CA LYS A 59 12.85 -8.08 -22.95
C LYS A 59 12.81 -6.56 -22.98
N ARG A 60 13.04 -5.97 -24.16
CA ARG A 60 12.91 -4.54 -24.37
C ARG A 60 11.48 -4.07 -24.12
N ASP A 61 10.50 -4.87 -24.53
CA ASP A 61 9.09 -4.61 -24.25
C ASP A 61 8.78 -4.65 -22.75
N SER A 62 9.34 -5.58 -21.99
CA SER A 62 9.18 -5.61 -20.52
C SER A 62 9.78 -4.40 -19.83
N CYS A 63 10.99 -3.98 -20.22
CA CYS A 63 11.62 -2.76 -19.71
C CYS A 63 10.79 -1.53 -20.08
N ASN A 64 10.41 -1.39 -21.35
CA ASN A 64 9.57 -0.29 -21.83
C ASN A 64 8.23 -0.26 -21.09
N ARG A 65 7.56 -1.40 -20.91
CA ARG A 65 6.30 -1.50 -20.16
C ARG A 65 6.47 -1.04 -18.72
N SER A 66 7.57 -1.43 -18.05
CA SER A 66 7.85 -0.99 -16.68
C SER A 66 8.04 0.52 -16.57
N LEU A 67 8.75 1.13 -17.54
CA LEU A 67 8.99 2.57 -17.58
C LEU A 67 7.72 3.35 -17.97
N ILE A 68 6.98 2.89 -18.98
CA ILE A 68 5.72 3.49 -19.42
C ILE A 68 4.69 3.48 -18.28
N VAL A 69 4.65 2.43 -17.46
CA VAL A 69 3.73 2.38 -16.31
C VAL A 69 4.07 3.46 -15.28
N LEU A 70 5.35 3.82 -15.11
CA LEU A 70 5.77 4.87 -14.18
C LEU A 70 5.60 6.27 -14.78
N GLU A 71 5.92 6.46 -16.06
CA GLU A 71 5.83 7.76 -16.76
C GLU A 71 4.40 8.11 -17.17
N CYS A 72 3.62 7.13 -17.63
CA CYS A 72 2.24 7.26 -18.08
C CYS A 72 1.29 6.62 -17.07
N SER A 73 1.40 7.03 -15.82
CA SER A 73 0.35 6.78 -14.83
C SER A 73 -0.97 7.28 -15.43
N PHE A 74 -2.06 6.50 -15.35
CA PHE A 74 -3.38 6.75 -15.99
C PHE A 74 -4.10 8.06 -15.56
N MET A 75 -3.36 9.00 -14.98
CA MET A 75 -3.74 10.32 -14.50
C MET A 75 -3.79 11.38 -15.62
N SER A 76 -3.62 11.00 -16.90
CA SER A 76 -3.57 11.90 -18.07
C SER A 76 -4.86 12.70 -18.32
N THR A 77 -5.91 12.46 -17.56
CA THR A 77 -7.18 13.22 -17.60
C THR A 77 -7.16 14.47 -16.72
N PHE A 78 -6.08 14.73 -15.98
CA PHE A 78 -5.98 15.90 -15.12
C PHE A 78 -5.48 17.14 -15.86
N SER A 79 -5.76 18.32 -15.29
CA SER A 79 -5.11 19.57 -15.73
C SER A 79 -3.59 19.46 -15.58
N MET A 80 -2.83 20.17 -16.43
CA MET A 80 -1.36 20.13 -16.42
C MET A 80 -0.75 20.33 -15.02
N GLU A 81 -1.31 21.25 -14.21
CA GLU A 81 -0.86 21.48 -12.84
C GLU A 81 -1.02 20.25 -11.94
N LYS A 82 -2.17 19.58 -12.03
CA LYS A 82 -2.46 18.37 -11.26
C LYS A 82 -1.59 17.19 -11.71
N GLN A 83 -1.28 17.09 -12.99
CA GLN A 83 -0.36 16.08 -13.50
C GLN A 83 1.02 16.24 -12.88
N ILE A 84 1.58 17.45 -12.88
CA ILE A 84 2.89 17.73 -12.25
C ILE A 84 2.89 17.36 -10.76
N LEU A 85 1.81 17.66 -10.03
CA LEU A 85 1.69 17.29 -8.61
C LEU A 85 1.66 15.77 -8.42
N CYS A 86 0.88 15.06 -9.24
CA CYS A 86 0.81 13.60 -9.21
C CYS A 86 2.15 12.94 -9.57
N ASP A 87 2.90 13.50 -10.52
CA ASP A 87 4.21 12.99 -10.92
C ASP A 87 5.22 13.12 -9.78
N ILE A 88 5.24 14.27 -9.09
CA ILE A 88 6.07 14.48 -7.89
C ILE A 88 5.69 13.47 -6.81
N GLN A 89 4.40 13.34 -6.49
CA GLN A 89 3.94 12.40 -5.47
C GLN A 89 4.31 10.96 -5.83
N THR A 90 4.12 10.55 -7.08
CA THR A 90 4.46 9.20 -7.56
C THR A 90 5.97 8.94 -7.49
N HIS A 91 6.78 9.91 -7.90
CA HIS A 91 8.24 9.81 -7.86
C HIS A 91 8.74 9.62 -6.42
N TYR A 92 8.31 10.47 -5.50
CA TYR A 92 8.72 10.35 -4.11
C TYR A 92 8.15 9.09 -3.45
N HIS A 93 6.93 8.67 -3.81
CA HIS A 93 6.33 7.44 -3.29
C HIS A 93 7.12 6.21 -3.74
N PHE A 94 7.62 6.21 -4.97
CA PHE A 94 8.51 5.18 -5.49
C PHE A 94 9.82 5.13 -4.69
N LEU A 95 10.46 6.29 -4.50
CA LEU A 95 11.71 6.39 -3.72
C LEU A 95 11.51 5.92 -2.28
N TYR A 96 10.43 6.36 -1.63
CA TYR A 96 10.03 5.90 -0.30
C TYR A 96 9.88 4.39 -0.26
N SER A 97 9.15 3.82 -1.21
CA SER A 97 8.89 2.39 -1.26
C SER A 97 10.18 1.60 -1.47
N LEU A 98 11.10 2.09 -2.30
CA LEU A 98 12.40 1.45 -2.54
C LEU A 98 13.28 1.50 -1.29
N GLN A 99 13.35 2.64 -0.61
CA GLN A 99 14.08 2.75 0.66
C GLN A 99 13.48 1.84 1.74
N PHE A 100 12.16 1.79 1.81
CA PHE A 100 11.45 0.91 2.72
C PHE A 100 11.78 -0.57 2.43
N LEU A 101 11.64 -1.02 1.18
CA LEU A 101 11.96 -2.37 0.73
C LEU A 101 13.42 -2.75 0.99
N HIS A 102 14.34 -1.81 0.81
CA HIS A 102 15.75 -2.01 1.09
C HIS A 102 16.00 -2.22 2.60
N ARG A 103 15.38 -1.41 3.48
CA ARG A 103 15.55 -1.55 4.94
C ARG A 103 15.00 -2.86 5.51
N ILE A 104 13.98 -3.44 4.88
CA ILE A 104 13.44 -4.75 5.26
C ILE A 104 14.12 -5.92 4.53
N ASN A 105 15.22 -5.68 3.82
CA ASN A 105 16.02 -6.66 3.08
C ASN A 105 15.21 -7.44 2.02
N LEU A 106 14.23 -6.80 1.38
CA LEU A 106 13.51 -7.39 0.24
C LEU A 106 14.10 -6.99 -1.11
N VAL A 107 14.88 -5.91 -1.13
CA VAL A 107 15.50 -5.37 -2.34
C VAL A 107 16.98 -5.08 -2.09
N ASN A 108 17.83 -5.55 -3.02
CA ASN A 108 19.27 -5.28 -3.02
C ASN A 108 19.60 -3.84 -3.45
N ILE A 109 20.85 -3.42 -3.24
CA ILE A 109 21.38 -2.11 -3.69
C ILE A 109 21.18 -1.91 -5.21
N LYS A 110 21.18 -3.01 -5.98
CA LYS A 110 20.96 -2.99 -7.44
C LYS A 110 19.50 -2.83 -7.85
N GLY A 111 18.54 -2.95 -6.92
CA GLY A 111 17.11 -2.93 -7.20
C GLY A 111 16.48 -4.30 -7.44
N ASP A 112 17.24 -5.38 -7.33
CA ASP A 112 16.76 -6.74 -7.53
C ASP A 112 16.04 -7.27 -6.28
N LEU A 113 14.99 -8.09 -6.49
CA LEU A 113 14.26 -8.77 -5.42
C LEU A 113 15.10 -9.87 -4.79
N VAL A 114 15.06 -10.02 -3.46
CA VAL A 114 15.88 -10.98 -2.72
C VAL A 114 15.04 -11.83 -1.76
N GLY A 115 15.45 -13.10 -1.59
CA GLY A 115 14.92 -13.98 -0.56
C GLY A 115 13.41 -14.20 -0.69
N LEU A 116 12.66 -13.79 0.34
CA LEU A 116 11.20 -13.95 0.39
C LEU A 116 10.44 -13.04 -0.57
N ALA A 117 11.10 -12.05 -1.18
CA ALA A 117 10.47 -11.07 -2.03
C ALA A 117 9.60 -11.68 -3.15
N GLY A 118 10.08 -12.76 -3.79
CA GLY A 118 9.32 -13.48 -4.82
C GLY A 118 7.99 -14.01 -4.29
N LEU A 119 7.99 -14.69 -3.14
CA LEU A 119 6.77 -15.21 -2.50
C LEU A 119 5.79 -14.08 -2.16
N LEU A 120 6.30 -12.97 -1.63
CA LEU A 120 5.46 -11.83 -1.22
C LEU A 120 4.72 -11.19 -2.40
N THR A 121 5.32 -11.19 -3.59
CA THR A 121 4.64 -10.68 -4.80
C THR A 121 3.40 -11.48 -5.18
N HIS A 122 3.38 -12.78 -4.90
CA HIS A 122 2.21 -13.63 -5.07
C HIS A 122 1.16 -13.44 -3.97
N LEU A 123 1.57 -12.95 -2.80
CA LEU A 123 0.69 -12.64 -1.67
C LEU A 123 0.17 -11.19 -1.67
N TYR A 124 0.11 -10.54 -2.83
CA TYR A 124 -0.26 -9.11 -2.94
C TYR A 124 -1.66 -8.78 -2.39
N PHE A 125 -2.59 -9.73 -2.40
CA PHE A 125 -3.94 -9.54 -1.87
C PHE A 125 -3.97 -9.34 -0.35
N TYR A 126 -2.90 -9.75 0.34
CA TYR A 126 -2.80 -9.74 1.79
C TYR A 126 -1.94 -8.59 2.32
N GLU A 127 -1.71 -7.54 1.52
CA GLU A 127 -1.08 -6.32 2.03
C GLU A 127 -1.92 -5.64 3.11
N PRO A 128 -1.31 -5.10 4.18
CA PRO A 128 0.14 -5.03 4.46
C PRO A 128 0.72 -6.25 5.22
N GLY A 129 -0.10 -7.26 5.52
CA GLY A 129 0.27 -8.41 6.35
C GLY A 129 1.36 -9.30 5.75
N ASN A 130 1.40 -9.43 4.42
CA ASN A 130 2.47 -10.14 3.71
C ASN A 130 3.87 -9.53 3.97
N ILE A 131 4.01 -8.21 3.97
CA ILE A 131 5.30 -7.55 4.20
C ILE A 131 5.73 -7.70 5.67
N LEU A 132 4.76 -7.53 6.58
CA LEU A 132 5.00 -7.79 8.01
C LEU A 132 5.46 -9.23 8.25
N PHE A 133 4.88 -10.20 7.55
CA PHE A 133 5.28 -11.60 7.66
C PHE A 133 6.76 -11.81 7.34
N SER A 134 7.26 -11.19 6.26
CA SER A 134 8.68 -11.23 5.92
C SER A 134 9.57 -10.64 7.01
N TYR A 135 9.18 -9.48 7.56
CA TYR A 135 9.93 -8.86 8.64
C TYR A 135 10.02 -9.78 9.86
N ILE A 136 8.93 -10.47 10.21
CA ILE A 136 8.87 -11.37 11.36
C ILE A 136 9.66 -12.65 11.14
N ILE A 137 9.67 -13.20 9.91
CA ILE A 137 10.53 -14.35 9.57
C ILE A 137 12.00 -13.99 9.76
N ASN A 138 12.42 -12.82 9.28
CA ASN A 138 13.80 -12.36 9.40
C ASN A 138 14.23 -12.12 10.87
N GLN A 139 13.29 -11.97 11.79
CA GLN A 139 13.54 -11.77 13.22
C GLN A 139 13.40 -13.06 14.05
N GLU A 140 13.29 -14.22 13.38
CA GLU A 140 13.30 -15.55 14.00
C GLU A 140 12.19 -15.80 15.06
N LEU A 141 11.11 -15.02 15.05
CA LEU A 141 10.03 -15.15 16.04
C LEU A 141 9.32 -16.51 16.01
N PHE A 142 9.29 -17.17 14.85
CA PHE A 142 8.74 -18.52 14.75
C PHE A 142 9.65 -19.59 15.40
N HIS A 143 10.94 -19.31 15.56
CA HIS A 143 11.87 -20.22 16.25
C HIS A 143 11.69 -20.17 17.78
N SER A 144 11.30 -19.02 18.34
CA SER A 144 11.01 -18.91 19.78
C SER A 144 9.65 -19.50 20.17
N THR A 145 8.72 -19.60 19.21
CA THR A 145 7.33 -20.03 19.46
C THR A 145 7.21 -21.55 19.45
N LYS A 146 7.09 -22.16 20.63
CA LYS A 146 7.02 -23.64 20.78
C LYS A 146 5.67 -24.27 20.43
N SER A 147 4.60 -23.48 20.35
CA SER A 147 3.23 -24.00 20.16
C SER A 147 2.68 -23.67 18.77
N LEU A 148 2.15 -24.68 18.07
CA LEU A 148 1.48 -24.50 16.78
C LEU A 148 0.25 -23.59 16.90
N GLY A 149 -0.42 -23.59 18.05
CA GLY A 149 -1.59 -22.74 18.31
C GLY A 149 -1.24 -21.26 18.27
N ASP A 150 -0.09 -20.87 18.83
CA ASP A 150 0.36 -19.47 18.84
C ASP A 150 0.75 -19.01 17.44
N ILE A 151 1.37 -19.88 16.64
CA ILE A 151 1.69 -19.60 15.23
C ILE A 151 0.41 -19.34 14.44
N VAL A 152 -0.63 -20.18 14.61
CA VAL A 152 -1.93 -19.98 13.95
C VAL A 152 -2.56 -18.66 14.38
N ILE A 153 -2.48 -18.28 15.66
CA ILE A 153 -2.98 -17.00 16.16
C ILE A 153 -2.24 -15.82 15.51
N ILE A 154 -0.91 -15.91 15.40
CA ILE A 154 -0.07 -14.90 14.75
C ILE A 154 -0.45 -14.73 13.28
N LEU A 155 -0.53 -15.83 12.53
CA LEU A 155 -0.92 -15.81 11.12
C LEU A 155 -2.34 -15.26 10.95
N ALA A 156 -3.27 -15.64 11.82
CA ALA A 156 -4.63 -15.09 11.81
C ALA A 156 -4.62 -13.57 12.04
N TYR A 157 -3.78 -13.06 12.94
CA TYR A 157 -3.66 -11.62 13.17
C TYR A 157 -3.11 -10.83 11.98
N MET A 158 -2.26 -11.44 11.14
CA MET A 158 -1.71 -10.77 9.96
C MET A 158 -2.62 -10.86 8.74
N PHE A 159 -3.19 -12.04 8.50
CA PHE A 159 -3.89 -12.34 7.23
C PHE A 159 -5.42 -12.26 7.32
N THR A 160 -6.00 -12.40 8.51
CA THR A 160 -7.46 -12.52 8.70
C THR A 160 -8.08 -11.37 9.47
N LYS A 161 -7.32 -10.30 9.73
CA LYS A 161 -7.79 -9.14 10.51
C LYS A 161 -8.82 -8.33 9.72
N LEU A 162 -10.08 -8.77 9.77
CA LEU A 162 -11.23 -8.00 9.31
C LEU A 162 -11.60 -6.99 10.41
N PRO A 163 -11.56 -5.67 10.16
CA PRO A 163 -12.02 -4.68 11.12
C PRO A 163 -13.52 -4.88 11.32
N TRP A 164 -13.91 -5.24 12.54
CA TRP A 164 -15.30 -5.34 12.96
C TRP A 164 -15.59 -4.12 13.82
N HIS A 165 -16.39 -3.19 13.30
CA HIS A 165 -16.83 -1.99 14.02
C HIS A 165 -17.92 -2.34 15.03
N LEU A 166 -17.54 -2.97 16.13
CA LEU A 166 -18.41 -3.15 17.29
C LEU A 166 -17.92 -2.27 18.43
N THR A 167 -18.85 -1.63 19.13
CA THR A 167 -18.54 -1.04 20.42
C THR A 167 -18.21 -2.12 21.44
N ASP A 168 -17.43 -1.77 22.46
CA ASP A 168 -17.04 -2.74 23.52
C ASP A 168 -18.28 -3.34 24.21
N GLU A 169 -19.35 -2.56 24.37
CA GLU A 169 -20.62 -3.05 24.91
C GLU A 169 -21.27 -4.12 24.01
N GLN A 170 -21.36 -3.86 22.71
CA GLN A 170 -21.91 -4.83 21.74
C GLN A 170 -21.09 -6.12 21.70
N ARG A 171 -19.76 -5.99 21.79
CA ARG A 171 -18.84 -7.12 21.87
C ARG A 171 -19.10 -7.97 23.12
N GLN A 172 -19.25 -7.34 24.29
CA GLN A 172 -19.54 -8.06 25.54
C GLN A 172 -20.90 -8.74 25.48
N GLN A 173 -21.93 -8.06 24.98
CA GLN A 173 -23.27 -8.64 24.83
C GLN A 173 -23.28 -9.87 23.89
N LEU A 174 -22.53 -9.83 22.78
CA LEU A 174 -22.40 -10.98 21.89
C LEU A 174 -21.67 -12.15 22.56
N LEU A 175 -20.60 -11.88 23.31
CA LEU A 175 -19.89 -12.90 24.06
C LEU A 175 -20.80 -13.60 25.08
N LEU A 176 -21.63 -12.83 25.80
CA LEU A 176 -22.61 -13.35 26.76
C LEU A 176 -23.66 -14.23 26.08
N LYS A 177 -24.33 -13.72 25.03
CA LYS A 177 -25.33 -14.48 24.25
C LYS A 177 -24.79 -15.79 23.69
N ARG A 178 -23.51 -15.84 23.32
CA ARG A 178 -22.89 -17.06 22.81
C ARG A 178 -22.50 -18.05 23.89
N LYS A 179 -22.10 -17.58 25.08
CA LYS A 179 -21.87 -18.43 26.26
C LYS A 179 -23.17 -19.10 26.69
N GLU A 180 -24.28 -18.35 26.72
CA GLU A 180 -25.62 -18.88 27.00
C GLU A 180 -26.00 -20.00 26.03
N LYS A 181 -25.75 -19.78 24.72
CA LYS A 181 -26.04 -20.75 23.66
C LYS A 181 -24.99 -21.85 23.48
N LYS A 182 -23.94 -21.88 24.30
CA LYS A 182 -22.83 -22.88 24.28
C LYS A 182 -22.21 -23.11 22.89
N TYR A 183 -21.97 -22.05 22.12
CA TYR A 183 -21.26 -22.18 20.85
C TYR A 183 -19.75 -22.40 21.06
N ASN A 184 -19.19 -23.45 20.43
CA ASN A 184 -17.75 -23.79 20.55
C ASN A 184 -16.82 -22.94 19.66
N SER A 185 -17.36 -22.29 18.63
CA SER A 185 -16.62 -21.44 17.70
C SER A 185 -16.18 -20.12 18.35
N LYS A 186 -14.88 -19.82 18.37
CA LYS A 186 -14.34 -18.53 18.83
C LYS A 186 -14.47 -17.48 17.73
N LEU A 187 -15.19 -16.39 17.99
CA LEU A 187 -15.33 -15.25 17.06
C LEU A 187 -14.18 -14.25 17.18
N PHE A 188 -13.63 -14.08 18.38
CA PHE A 188 -12.59 -13.11 18.66
C PHE A 188 -11.26 -13.81 18.80
N LEU A 189 -10.24 -13.27 18.13
CA LEU A 189 -8.88 -13.74 18.31
C LEU A 189 -8.43 -13.48 19.77
N PRO A 190 -7.75 -14.44 20.40
CA PRO A 190 -7.19 -14.27 21.74
C PRO A 190 -6.06 -13.24 21.71
N SER A 191 -5.78 -12.58 22.83
CA SER A 191 -4.74 -11.54 22.88
C SER A 191 -3.39 -12.05 22.38
N MET A 192 -2.83 -11.29 21.44
CA MET A 192 -1.50 -11.45 20.89
C MET A 192 -0.39 -11.48 21.97
N SER A 193 0.66 -12.28 21.74
CA SER A 193 1.82 -12.37 22.63
C SER A 193 2.53 -11.01 22.76
N LYS A 194 3.16 -10.78 23.92
CA LYS A 194 3.87 -9.51 24.19
C LYS A 194 5.03 -9.30 23.22
N GLU A 195 5.77 -10.37 22.93
CA GLU A 195 6.90 -10.38 21.98
C GLU A 195 6.46 -9.94 20.59
N PHE A 196 5.45 -10.61 20.02
CA PHE A 196 4.94 -10.25 18.69
C PHE A 196 4.46 -8.80 18.65
N ARG A 197 3.78 -8.32 19.69
CA ARG A 197 3.32 -6.92 19.77
C ARG A 197 4.49 -5.94 19.75
N GLN A 198 5.58 -6.27 20.43
CA GLN A 198 6.80 -5.46 20.42
C GLN A 198 7.41 -5.42 19.01
N MET A 199 7.55 -6.56 18.33
CA MET A 199 8.11 -6.61 16.97
C MET A 199 7.26 -5.82 15.98
N VAL A 200 5.92 -5.91 16.08
CA VAL A 200 5.01 -5.11 15.25
C VAL A 200 5.15 -3.62 15.55
N ASN A 201 5.35 -3.24 16.82
CA ASN A 201 5.59 -1.84 17.16
C ASN A 201 6.91 -1.35 16.57
N GLU A 202 7.98 -2.12 16.65
CA GLU A 202 9.28 -1.80 16.04
C GLU A 202 9.16 -1.63 14.52
N TYR A 203 8.51 -2.58 13.84
CA TYR A 203 8.19 -2.48 12.42
C TYR A 203 7.44 -1.19 12.10
N ASN A 204 6.38 -0.89 12.87
CA ASN A 204 5.58 0.32 12.69
C ASN A 204 6.41 1.59 12.91
N GLN A 205 7.37 1.59 13.84
CA GLN A 205 8.27 2.74 14.03
C GLN A 205 9.21 2.93 12.84
N ILE A 206 9.75 1.84 12.28
CA ILE A 206 10.57 1.89 11.05
C ILE A 206 9.77 2.52 9.91
N VAL A 207 8.55 2.01 9.66
CA VAL A 207 7.65 2.53 8.61
C VAL A 207 7.34 4.02 8.85
N LYS A 208 6.96 4.39 10.07
CA LYS A 208 6.64 5.78 10.43
C LYS A 208 7.81 6.72 10.18
N ASN A 209 9.01 6.35 10.62
CA ASN A 209 10.20 7.18 10.47
C ASN A 209 10.50 7.45 9.00
N ILE A 210 10.46 6.42 8.14
CA ILE A 210 10.70 6.57 6.70
C ILE A 210 9.61 7.44 6.07
N TYR A 211 8.35 7.24 6.48
CA TYR A 211 7.22 7.98 5.93
C TYR A 211 7.24 9.47 6.32
N ILE A 212 7.72 9.80 7.52
CA ILE A 212 7.93 11.19 7.94
C ILE A 212 8.95 11.89 7.03
N TYR A 213 10.09 11.27 6.75
CA TYR A 213 11.09 11.83 5.84
C TYR A 213 10.51 12.04 4.43
N TYR A 214 9.78 11.05 3.92
CA TYR A 214 9.07 11.16 2.64
C TYR A 214 8.13 12.37 2.60
N ILE A 215 7.28 12.54 3.62
CA ILE A 215 6.36 13.69 3.68
C ILE A 215 7.14 15.01 3.71
N GLN A 216 8.22 15.09 4.50
CA GLN A 216 9.03 16.29 4.59
C GLN A 216 9.65 16.65 3.23
N ASP A 217 10.22 15.69 2.51
CA ASP A 217 10.82 15.90 1.19
C ASP A 217 9.78 16.34 0.16
N VAL A 218 8.62 15.68 0.13
CA VAL A 218 7.50 16.07 -0.74
C VAL A 218 7.03 17.48 -0.42
N ILE A 219 6.82 17.83 0.85
CA ILE A 219 6.41 19.17 1.27
C ILE A 219 7.44 20.21 0.84
N ASN A 220 8.74 19.96 1.03
CA ASN A 220 9.80 20.88 0.65
C ASN A 220 9.78 21.15 -0.87
N LYS A 221 9.61 20.11 -1.70
CA LYS A 221 9.53 20.26 -3.15
C LYS A 221 8.25 20.91 -3.63
N LEU A 222 7.12 20.60 -2.99
CA LEU A 222 5.86 21.26 -3.29
C LEU A 222 5.95 22.75 -2.94
N ARG A 223 6.56 23.09 -1.80
CA ARG A 223 6.80 24.48 -1.40
C ARG A 223 7.66 25.21 -2.42
N GLU A 224 8.77 24.65 -2.89
CA GLU A 224 9.61 25.26 -3.95
C GLU A 224 8.81 25.62 -5.21
N LYS A 225 7.84 24.78 -5.61
CA LYS A 225 7.01 25.02 -6.81
C LYS A 225 5.81 25.93 -6.57
N LEU A 226 5.17 25.81 -5.41
CA LEU A 226 3.99 26.56 -5.02
C LEU A 226 4.31 27.98 -4.55
N ILE A 227 5.53 28.27 -4.07
CA ILE A 227 5.98 29.64 -3.75
C ILE A 227 5.73 30.60 -4.93
N ASN A 228 5.85 30.14 -6.18
CA ASN A 228 5.60 30.99 -7.35
C ASN A 228 4.11 31.26 -7.62
N GLN A 229 3.19 30.46 -7.08
CA GLN A 229 1.73 30.58 -7.29
C GLN A 229 0.99 31.10 -6.05
N GLU A 230 1.35 30.64 -4.85
CA GLU A 230 0.73 31.05 -3.58
C GLU A 230 1.17 32.45 -3.14
N CYS A 231 2.36 32.89 -3.56
CA CYS A 231 2.82 34.24 -3.26
C CYS A 231 2.17 35.32 -4.13
N MET A 232 1.32 34.97 -5.10
CA MET A 232 0.61 35.90 -5.97
C MET A 232 -0.89 35.72 -5.79
N LEU A 233 -1.60 36.80 -5.44
CA LEU A 233 -3.06 36.76 -5.39
C LEU A 233 -3.64 36.45 -6.79
N PRO A 234 -4.52 35.45 -6.94
CA PRO A 234 -4.90 34.88 -8.25
C PRO A 234 -5.63 35.84 -9.19
N LEU A 235 -6.14 36.97 -8.66
CA LEU A 235 -6.85 37.99 -9.44
C LEU A 235 -6.09 39.30 -9.58
N SER A 236 -5.06 39.55 -8.75
CA SER A 236 -4.35 40.83 -8.72
C SER A 236 -2.87 40.71 -9.08
N ASN A 237 -2.29 39.50 -9.16
CA ASN A 237 -0.86 39.28 -9.43
C ASN A 237 0.06 40.13 -8.53
N ILE A 238 -0.37 40.42 -7.30
CA ILE A 238 0.42 41.15 -6.32
C ILE A 238 1.17 40.13 -5.46
N SER A 239 2.49 40.29 -5.37
CA SER A 239 3.33 39.43 -4.55
C SER A 239 3.20 39.75 -3.05
N PHE A 240 3.13 38.73 -2.18
CA PHE A 240 3.14 38.92 -0.72
C PHE A 240 4.47 39.42 -0.15
N TYR A 241 5.54 39.42 -0.96
CA TYR A 241 6.82 40.01 -0.61
C TYR A 241 6.94 41.42 -1.18
N LYS A 242 7.31 42.35 -0.28
CA LYS A 242 7.78 43.69 -0.59
C LYS A 242 9.29 43.73 -0.43
#